data_AF-A0A317M9J3-F1
#
_entry.id   AF-A0A317M9J3-F1
#
_cell.length_a   1.000
_cell.length_b   1.000
_cell.length_c   1.000
_cell.angle_alpha   90.00
_cell.angle_beta   90.00
_cell.angle_gamma   90.00
#
_symmetry.space_group_name_H-M   'P 1'
#
loop_
_entity.id
_entity.type
_entity.pdbx_description
1 polymer ?
#
loop_
_entity_poly.entity_id
_entity_poly.type
_entity_poly.pdbx_seq_one_letter_code
_entity_poly.pdbx_strand_id
1 'polypeptide(L)'
;MNPVREVFGGFGVLLRGLAIVLRRPRLFLLGALPALITSLLFLAALVTLAVNLTDLVAWATPFAREWDTVWQGLLRGALSVGLLAGAVLVMVVAFTTVTLGLGAPIYDKIAELVEQELGGAPEAPEESLAAGLVRSIRQSVGIVLVSLLVTVGAFLLGLIPLVGWMIGPVLTAVMGGWLLGVELTASAFDRRGLLLVRDRRHFMGTRRWRVLGFAVPTYFLLAIPFVAVAVFPAATAGGTILARELLPATPQGSQPPQDPRTPPHPHSPPPEQPQGPQGAPQPPGHP
;
A
#
# COMPACT_ATOMS: atom_id res chain seq x y z
N MET A 1 6.92 27.57 -4.87
CA MET A 1 6.62 26.55 -5.91
C MET A 1 5.19 26.75 -6.39
N ASN A 2 4.92 26.60 -7.70
CA ASN A 2 3.58 26.75 -8.27
C ASN A 2 2.72 25.53 -7.86
N PRO A 3 1.60 25.70 -7.14
CA PRO A 3 0.77 24.60 -6.65
C PRO A 3 0.23 23.72 -7.78
N VAL A 4 -0.10 24.29 -8.94
CA VAL A 4 -0.59 23.55 -10.10
C VAL A 4 0.46 22.57 -10.61
N ARG A 5 1.71 23.02 -10.71
CA ARG A 5 2.84 22.17 -11.13
C ARG A 5 3.10 21.04 -10.14
N GLU A 6 2.96 21.29 -8.84
CA GLU A 6 3.11 20.25 -7.82
C GLU A 6 2.00 19.20 -7.91
N VAL A 7 0.74 19.62 -8.11
CA VAL A 7 -0.40 18.69 -8.29
C VAL A 7 -0.20 17.80 -9.50
N PHE A 8 0.12 18.36 -10.66
CA PHE A 8 0.42 17.57 -11.86
C PHE A 8 1.68 16.71 -11.70
N GLY A 9 2.67 17.20 -10.94
CA GLY A 9 3.85 16.42 -10.56
C GLY A 9 3.47 15.17 -9.76
N GLY A 10 2.58 15.31 -8.77
CA GLY A 10 2.06 14.20 -7.96
C GLY A 10 1.26 13.20 -8.79
N PHE A 11 0.38 13.68 -9.67
CA PHE A 11 -0.34 12.81 -10.60
C PHE A 11 0.62 12.06 -11.53
N GLY A 12 1.68 12.74 -12.01
CA GLY A 12 2.75 12.12 -12.79
C GLY A 12 3.50 11.01 -12.03
N VAL A 13 3.62 11.10 -10.70
CA VAL A 13 4.20 10.03 -9.89
C VAL A 13 3.34 8.76 -9.90
N LEU A 14 2.01 8.89 -9.84
CA LEU A 14 1.10 7.74 -9.98
C LEU A 14 1.28 7.05 -11.34
N LEU A 15 1.37 7.84 -12.43
CA LEU A 15 1.59 7.30 -13.78
C LEU A 15 2.96 6.63 -13.93
N ARG A 16 4.01 7.16 -13.29
CA ARG A 16 5.33 6.51 -13.26
C ARG A 16 5.29 5.19 -12.51
N GLY A 17 4.61 5.14 -11.36
CA GLY A 17 4.39 3.90 -10.61
C GLY A 17 3.68 2.85 -11.47
N LEU A 18 2.62 3.26 -12.17
CA LEU A 18 1.92 2.40 -13.14
C LEU A 18 2.85 1.93 -14.26
N ALA A 19 3.65 2.81 -14.85
CA ALA A 19 4.57 2.46 -15.94
C ALA A 19 5.64 1.44 -15.51
N ILE A 20 6.21 1.56 -14.32
CA ILE A 20 7.17 0.59 -13.78
C ILE A 20 6.52 -0.79 -13.64
N VAL A 21 5.32 -0.82 -13.05
CA VAL A 21 4.61 -2.08 -12.80
C VAL A 21 4.16 -2.74 -14.10
N LEU A 22 3.66 -1.96 -15.08
CA LEU A 22 3.23 -2.50 -16.38
C LEU A 22 4.39 -3.06 -17.22
N ARG A 23 5.62 -2.56 -17.04
CA ARG A 23 6.83 -3.15 -17.66
C ARG A 23 7.18 -4.52 -17.09
N ARG A 24 6.61 -4.90 -15.93
CA ARG A 24 6.83 -6.18 -15.25
C ARG A 24 5.51 -6.92 -15.06
N PRO A 25 4.93 -7.50 -16.11
CA PRO A 25 3.58 -8.08 -16.08
C PRO A 25 3.42 -9.19 -15.03
N ARG A 26 4.47 -9.98 -14.75
CA ARG A 26 4.46 -10.99 -13.67
C ARG A 26 4.26 -10.35 -12.30
N LEU A 27 4.90 -9.21 -12.04
CA LEU A 27 4.81 -8.50 -10.77
C LEU A 27 3.44 -7.83 -10.59
N PHE A 28 2.94 -7.25 -11.67
CA PHE A 28 1.58 -6.70 -11.73
C PHE A 28 0.53 -7.77 -11.41
N LEU A 29 0.61 -8.93 -12.06
CA LEU A 29 -0.31 -10.04 -11.83
C LEU A 29 -0.21 -10.58 -10.40
N LEU A 30 1.00 -10.72 -9.85
CA LEU A 30 1.20 -11.11 -8.45
C LEU A 30 0.59 -10.08 -7.50
N GLY A 31 0.79 -8.78 -7.74
CA GLY A 31 0.21 -7.72 -6.92
C GLY A 31 -1.32 -7.62 -7.02
N ALA A 32 -1.90 -7.98 -8.17
CA ALA A 32 -3.34 -8.04 -8.39
C ALA A 32 -4.00 -9.28 -7.74
N LEU A 33 -3.22 -10.35 -7.54
CA LEU A 33 -3.73 -11.65 -7.12
C LEU A 33 -4.50 -11.63 -5.78
N PRO A 34 -4.04 -10.97 -4.70
CA PRO A 34 -4.78 -10.89 -3.44
C PRO A 34 -6.15 -10.27 -3.62
N ALA A 35 -6.22 -9.14 -4.33
CA ALA A 35 -7.46 -8.42 -4.56
C ALA A 35 -8.40 -9.21 -5.47
N LEU A 36 -7.87 -9.93 -6.47
CA LEU A 36 -8.64 -10.82 -7.33
C LEU A 36 -9.25 -11.98 -6.53
N ILE A 37 -8.45 -12.67 -5.71
CA ILE A 37 -8.92 -13.79 -4.88
C ILE A 37 -10.01 -13.31 -3.92
N THR A 38 -9.77 -12.22 -3.19
CA THR A 38 -10.77 -11.66 -2.27
C THR A 38 -12.05 -11.26 -3.02
N SER A 39 -11.93 -10.65 -4.20
CA SER A 39 -13.09 -10.26 -5.02
C SER A 39 -13.91 -11.47 -5.44
N LEU A 40 -13.26 -12.55 -5.90
CA LEU A 40 -13.93 -13.78 -6.31
C LEU A 40 -14.63 -14.47 -5.12
N LEU A 41 -13.98 -14.53 -3.96
CA LEU A 41 -14.57 -15.09 -2.75
C LEU A 41 -15.80 -14.31 -2.31
N PHE A 42 -15.73 -12.97 -2.33
CA PHE A 42 -16.83 -12.11 -1.88
C PHE A 42 -17.97 -12.12 -2.88
N LEU A 43 -17.66 -12.16 -4.19
CA LEU A 43 -18.65 -12.35 -5.23
C LEU A 43 -19.38 -13.69 -5.05
N ALA A 44 -18.65 -14.78 -4.82
CA ALA A 44 -19.25 -16.09 -4.57
C ALA A 44 -20.16 -16.09 -3.33
N ALA A 45 -19.73 -15.43 -2.24
CA ALA A 45 -20.55 -15.27 -1.04
C ALA A 45 -21.81 -14.43 -1.31
N LEU A 46 -21.71 -13.35 -2.09
CA LEU A 46 -22.85 -12.49 -2.43
C LEU A 46 -23.84 -13.21 -3.34
N VAL A 47 -23.36 -13.95 -4.34
CA VAL A 47 -24.19 -14.79 -5.20
C VAL A 47 -24.89 -15.86 -4.36
N THR A 48 -24.16 -16.54 -3.47
CA THR A 48 -24.73 -17.55 -2.56
C THR A 48 -25.83 -16.95 -1.68
N LEU A 49 -25.60 -15.77 -1.12
CA LEU A 49 -26.61 -15.05 -0.33
C LEU A 49 -27.82 -14.71 -1.19
N ALA A 50 -27.61 -14.16 -2.39
CA ALA A 50 -28.69 -13.73 -3.27
C ALA A 50 -29.58 -14.90 -3.72
N VAL A 51 -29.01 -16.05 -4.07
CA VAL A 51 -29.80 -17.23 -4.50
C VAL A 51 -30.54 -17.89 -3.34
N ASN A 52 -30.04 -17.80 -2.11
CA ASN A 52 -30.69 -18.35 -0.91
C ASN A 52 -31.50 -17.29 -0.14
N LEU A 53 -31.64 -16.08 -0.66
CA LEU A 53 -32.11 -14.92 0.11
C LEU A 53 -33.55 -15.08 0.59
N THR A 54 -34.43 -15.57 -0.30
CA THR A 54 -35.84 -15.80 0.00
C THR A 54 -36.03 -16.87 1.06
N ASP A 55 -35.28 -17.98 0.97
CA ASP A 55 -35.36 -19.07 1.93
C ASP A 55 -34.81 -18.67 3.29
N LEU A 56 -33.70 -17.92 3.31
CA LEU A 56 -33.09 -17.39 4.52
C LEU A 56 -34.03 -16.43 5.24
N VAL A 57 -34.66 -15.51 4.51
CA VAL A 57 -35.63 -14.57 5.08
C VAL A 57 -36.90 -15.29 5.54
N ALA A 58 -37.38 -16.30 4.81
CA ALA A 58 -38.52 -17.11 5.22
C ALA A 58 -38.22 -17.92 6.49
N TRP A 59 -37.02 -18.49 6.60
CA TRP A 59 -36.53 -19.19 7.79
C TRP A 59 -36.42 -18.25 9.00
N ALA A 60 -35.96 -17.01 8.79
CA ALA A 60 -35.84 -16.01 9.85
C ALA A 60 -37.18 -15.38 10.27
N THR A 61 -38.24 -15.54 9.46
CA THR A 61 -39.57 -14.93 9.71
C THR A 61 -40.70 -15.96 9.85
N PRO A 62 -40.57 -16.98 10.74
CA PRO A 62 -41.64 -17.97 10.92
C PRO A 62 -42.90 -17.34 11.55
N PHE A 63 -42.73 -16.32 12.39
CA PHE A 63 -43.83 -15.58 13.03
C PHE A 63 -44.70 -14.79 12.03
N ALA A 64 -44.15 -14.44 10.85
CA ALA A 64 -44.86 -13.70 9.82
C ALA A 64 -45.58 -14.64 8.83
N ARG A 65 -45.57 -15.96 9.06
CA ARG A 65 -46.12 -16.95 8.12
C ARG A 65 -47.63 -16.80 7.91
N GLU A 66 -48.36 -16.43 8.96
CA GLU A 66 -49.82 -16.29 8.96
C GLU A 66 -50.30 -14.85 8.71
N TRP A 67 -49.37 -13.93 8.43
CA TRP A 67 -49.73 -12.54 8.15
C TRP A 67 -50.43 -12.41 6.79
N ASP A 68 -51.16 -11.32 6.61
CA ASP A 68 -51.67 -10.93 5.30
C ASP A 68 -50.52 -10.85 4.28
N THR A 69 -50.80 -11.34 3.07
CA THR A 69 -49.82 -11.46 1.97
C THR A 69 -49.08 -10.17 1.65
N VAL A 70 -49.75 -9.01 1.76
CA VAL A 70 -49.15 -7.71 1.48
C VAL A 70 -48.13 -7.34 2.54
N TRP A 71 -48.51 -7.45 3.82
CA TRP A 71 -47.62 -7.12 4.95
C TRP A 71 -46.46 -8.10 5.07
N GLN A 72 -46.70 -9.39 4.80
CA GLN A 72 -45.66 -10.40 4.74
C GLN A 72 -44.66 -10.10 3.62
N GLY A 73 -45.15 -9.76 2.41
CA GLY A 73 -44.33 -9.41 1.27
C GLY A 73 -43.46 -8.17 1.52
N LEU A 74 -44.06 -7.12 2.09
CA LEU A 74 -43.34 -5.89 2.45
C LEU A 74 -42.22 -6.14 3.47
N LEU A 75 -42.52 -6.86 4.56
CA LEU A 75 -41.53 -7.19 5.60
C LEU A 75 -40.38 -8.01 5.00
N ARG A 76 -40.69 -9.09 4.29
CA ARG A 76 -39.67 -9.97 3.71
C ARG A 76 -38.85 -9.26 2.64
N GLY A 77 -39.48 -8.46 1.79
CA GLY A 77 -38.79 -7.62 0.81
C GLY A 77 -37.82 -6.63 1.46
N ALA A 78 -38.28 -5.93 2.51
CA ALA A 78 -37.43 -5.00 3.26
C ALA A 78 -36.23 -5.72 3.92
N LEU A 79 -36.46 -6.90 4.51
CA LEU A 79 -35.39 -7.72 5.09
C LEU A 79 -34.41 -8.23 4.03
N SER A 80 -34.90 -8.67 2.87
CA SER A 80 -34.05 -9.10 1.75
C SER A 80 -33.14 -7.95 1.26
N VAL A 81 -33.71 -6.76 1.04
CA VAL A 81 -32.95 -5.58 0.63
C VAL A 81 -31.96 -5.16 1.72
N GLY A 82 -32.40 -5.12 2.98
CA GLY A 82 -31.55 -4.77 4.12
C GLY A 82 -30.40 -5.75 4.31
N LEU A 83 -30.64 -7.04 4.15
CA LEU A 83 -29.61 -8.08 4.28
C LEU A 83 -28.60 -8.01 3.14
N LEU A 84 -29.04 -7.81 1.90
CA LEU A 84 -28.13 -7.59 0.77
C LEU A 84 -27.29 -6.32 0.95
N ALA A 85 -27.92 -5.20 1.29
CA ALA A 85 -27.23 -3.94 1.52
C ALA A 85 -26.24 -4.05 2.68
N GLY A 86 -26.65 -4.65 3.80
CA GLY A 86 -25.80 -4.91 4.96
C GLY A 86 -24.62 -5.82 4.62
N ALA A 87 -24.86 -6.91 3.88
CA ALA A 87 -23.81 -7.81 3.42
C ALA A 87 -22.79 -7.08 2.54
N VAL A 88 -23.24 -6.26 1.59
CA VAL A 88 -22.36 -5.44 0.75
C VAL A 88 -21.53 -4.48 1.60
N LEU A 89 -22.12 -3.78 2.58
CA LEU A 89 -21.38 -2.88 3.46
C LEU A 89 -20.31 -3.61 4.28
N VAL A 90 -20.66 -4.75 4.87
CA VAL A 90 -19.71 -5.60 5.60
C VAL A 90 -18.60 -6.09 4.67
N MET A 91 -18.95 -6.52 3.46
CA MET A 91 -17.99 -6.94 2.43
C MET A 91 -17.05 -5.80 2.02
N VAL A 92 -17.52 -4.56 1.87
CA VAL A 92 -16.63 -3.43 1.54
C VAL A 92 -15.55 -3.24 2.61
N VAL A 93 -15.94 -3.30 3.89
CA VAL A 93 -15.00 -3.16 5.02
C VAL A 93 -14.06 -4.36 5.09
N ALA A 94 -14.59 -5.58 5.02
CA ALA A 94 -13.81 -6.81 5.11
C ALA A 94 -12.87 -7.00 3.90
N PHE A 95 -13.26 -6.51 2.72
CA PHE A 95 -12.50 -6.67 1.48
C PHE A 95 -11.11 -6.07 1.62
N THR A 96 -11.03 -4.88 2.20
CA THR A 96 -9.77 -4.15 2.39
C THR A 96 -8.86 -4.91 3.37
N THR A 97 -9.40 -5.33 4.51
CA THR A 97 -8.67 -6.08 5.54
C THR A 97 -8.13 -7.40 5.00
N VAL A 98 -8.97 -8.17 4.31
CA VAL A 98 -8.58 -9.48 3.75
C VAL A 98 -7.57 -9.31 2.62
N THR A 99 -7.81 -8.35 1.71
CA THR A 99 -6.91 -8.10 0.57
C THR A 99 -5.53 -7.62 1.02
N LEU A 100 -5.46 -6.74 2.02
CA LEU A 100 -4.19 -6.28 2.58
C LEU A 100 -3.49 -7.39 3.36
N GLY A 101 -4.24 -8.16 4.16
CA GLY A 101 -3.68 -9.30 4.91
C GLY A 101 -3.05 -10.35 3.99
N LEU A 102 -3.72 -10.67 2.87
CA LEU A 102 -3.21 -11.60 1.87
C LEU A 102 -2.07 -11.00 1.02
N GLY A 103 -2.12 -9.68 0.76
CA GLY A 103 -1.22 -9.02 -0.18
C GLY A 103 0.03 -8.40 0.42
N ALA A 104 0.09 -8.19 1.73
CA ALA A 104 1.22 -7.55 2.43
C ALA A 104 2.61 -8.02 1.94
N PRO A 105 2.94 -9.34 1.91
CA PRO A 105 4.27 -9.78 1.48
C PRO A 105 4.57 -9.46 0.01
N ILE A 106 3.55 -9.46 -0.85
CA ILE A 106 3.69 -9.15 -2.27
C ILE A 106 3.87 -7.65 -2.47
N TYR A 107 3.12 -6.83 -1.74
CA TYR A 107 3.23 -5.38 -1.78
C TYR A 107 4.60 -4.90 -1.29
N ASP A 108 5.14 -5.52 -0.23
CA ASP A 108 6.50 -5.26 0.24
C ASP A 108 7.54 -5.60 -0.83
N LYS A 109 7.35 -6.70 -1.56
CA LYS A 109 8.25 -7.08 -2.65
C LYS A 109 8.18 -6.11 -3.84
N ILE A 110 7.00 -5.59 -4.15
CA ILE A 110 6.84 -4.54 -5.19
C ILE A 110 7.62 -3.29 -4.78
N ALA A 111 7.48 -2.84 -3.53
CA ALA A 111 8.20 -1.67 -3.02
C ALA A 111 9.72 -1.87 -3.07
N GLU A 112 10.22 -3.07 -2.70
CA GLU A 112 11.64 -3.41 -2.78
C GLU A 112 12.19 -3.32 -4.21
N LEU A 113 11.46 -3.87 -5.18
CA LEU A 113 11.88 -3.88 -6.58
C LEU A 113 11.89 -2.47 -7.19
N VAL A 114 10.95 -1.63 -6.80
CA VAL A 114 10.92 -0.22 -7.19
C VAL A 114 12.12 0.52 -6.63
N GLU A 115 12.49 0.28 -5.37
CA GLU A 115 13.72 0.84 -4.79
C GLU A 115 14.99 0.37 -5.52
N GLN A 116 15.08 -0.91 -5.89
CA GLN A 116 16.20 -1.45 -6.67
C GLN A 116 16.30 -0.81 -8.05
N GLU A 117 15.19 -0.67 -8.76
CA GLU A 117 15.15 -0.07 -10.10
C GLU A 117 15.50 1.42 -10.09
N LEU A 118 15.15 2.13 -9.01
CA LEU A 118 15.50 3.53 -8.82
C LEU A 118 16.91 3.74 -8.23
N GLY A 119 17.58 2.68 -7.75
CA GLY A 119 18.93 2.70 -7.18
C GLY A 119 19.05 3.43 -5.83
N GLY A 120 20.14 3.19 -5.08
CA GLY A 120 20.42 3.88 -3.81
C GLY A 120 19.52 3.48 -2.64
N ALA A 121 19.02 2.23 -2.64
CA ALA A 121 18.23 1.68 -1.54
C ALA A 121 19.11 1.51 -0.29
N PRO A 122 18.73 2.05 0.88
CA PRO A 122 19.39 1.74 2.14
C PRO A 122 19.26 0.24 2.43
N GLU A 123 20.27 -0.34 3.09
CA GLU A 123 20.15 -1.69 3.66
C GLU A 123 18.95 -1.72 4.62
N ALA A 124 18.16 -2.80 4.56
CA ALA A 124 17.01 -2.95 5.42
C ALA A 124 17.47 -2.90 6.88
N PRO A 125 16.83 -2.11 7.77
CA PRO A 125 17.21 -2.08 9.17
C PRO A 125 17.15 -3.50 9.76
N GLU A 126 18.24 -3.95 10.37
CA GLU A 126 18.27 -5.19 11.17
C GLU A 126 17.46 -4.97 12.46
N GLU A 127 16.13 -4.97 12.36
CA GLU A 127 15.25 -4.98 13.53
C GLU A 127 14.99 -6.42 13.99
N SER A 128 15.01 -6.64 15.32
CA SER A 128 14.58 -7.91 15.88
C SER A 128 13.09 -8.13 15.60
N LEU A 129 12.71 -9.37 15.26
CA LEU A 129 11.32 -9.72 14.92
C LEU A 129 10.31 -9.28 16.00
N ALA A 130 10.70 -9.31 17.27
CA ALA A 130 9.87 -8.88 18.39
C ALA A 130 9.67 -7.35 18.43
N ALA A 131 10.72 -6.57 18.19
CA ALA A 131 10.62 -5.10 18.15
C ALA A 131 9.78 -4.62 16.95
N GLY A 132 9.95 -5.28 15.80
CA GLY A 132 9.14 -5.02 14.60
C GLY A 132 7.66 -5.32 14.83
N LEU A 133 7.34 -6.43 15.50
CA LEU A 133 5.95 -6.81 15.80
C LEU A 133 5.28 -5.82 16.75
N VAL A 134 5.94 -5.45 17.86
CA VAL A 134 5.41 -4.48 18.83
C VAL A 134 5.20 -3.10 18.19
N ARG A 135 6.14 -2.65 17.34
CA ARG A 135 5.95 -1.39 16.63
C ARG A 135 4.80 -1.46 15.63
N SER A 136 4.72 -2.53 14.85
CA SER A 136 3.64 -2.71 13.86
C SER A 136 2.27 -2.68 14.54
N ILE A 137 2.12 -3.34 15.70
CA ILE A 137 0.90 -3.29 16.51
C ILE A 137 0.60 -1.86 16.96
N ARG A 138 1.56 -1.16 17.55
CA ARG A 138 1.36 0.22 18.04
C ARG A 138 0.99 1.18 16.92
N GLN A 139 1.62 1.02 15.76
CA GLN A 139 1.36 1.83 14.57
C GLN A 139 -0.04 1.54 14.01
N SER A 140 -0.42 0.26 13.91
CA SER A 140 -1.75 -0.17 13.48
C SER A 140 -2.85 0.38 14.40
N VAL A 141 -2.65 0.31 15.73
CA VAL A 141 -3.58 0.88 16.71
C VAL A 141 -3.72 2.40 16.55
N GLY A 142 -2.60 3.11 16.34
CA GLY A 142 -2.61 4.55 16.10
C GLY A 142 -3.37 4.92 14.81
N ILE A 143 -3.17 4.16 13.74
CA ILE A 143 -3.88 4.34 12.46
C ILE A 143 -5.38 4.08 12.65
N VAL A 144 -5.76 3.00 13.33
CA VAL A 144 -7.17 2.67 13.61
C VAL A 144 -7.83 3.77 14.44
N LEU A 145 -7.19 4.25 15.50
CA LEU A 145 -7.71 5.34 16.34
C LEU A 145 -7.89 6.64 15.54
N VAL A 146 -6.89 7.05 14.76
CA VAL A 146 -6.99 8.25 13.92
C VAL A 146 -8.08 8.08 12.86
N SER A 147 -8.16 6.92 12.22
CA SER A 147 -9.18 6.62 11.21
C SER A 147 -10.59 6.65 11.81
N LEU A 148 -10.77 6.09 13.00
CA LEU A 148 -12.03 6.15 13.75
C LEU A 148 -12.42 7.60 14.05
N LEU A 149 -11.48 8.40 14.55
CA LEU A 149 -11.73 9.79 14.93
C LEU A 149 -12.08 10.66 13.72
N VAL A 150 -11.39 10.45 12.59
CA VAL A 150 -11.70 11.10 11.30
C VAL A 150 -13.07 10.65 10.77
N THR A 151 -13.36 9.36 10.83
CA THR A 151 -14.64 8.79 10.35
C THR A 151 -15.82 9.33 11.15
N VAL A 152 -15.69 9.36 12.49
CA VAL A 152 -16.71 9.94 13.38
C VAL A 152 -16.87 11.44 13.10
N GLY A 153 -15.78 12.19 12.96
CA GLY A 153 -15.84 13.61 12.62
C GLY A 153 -16.54 13.88 11.28
N ALA A 154 -16.19 13.11 10.25
CA ALA A 154 -16.82 13.21 8.93
C ALA A 154 -18.31 12.83 8.98
N PHE A 155 -18.67 11.80 9.73
CA PHE A 155 -20.06 11.40 9.96
C PHE A 155 -20.86 12.53 10.62
N LEU A 156 -20.35 13.12 11.70
CA LEU A 156 -20.99 14.25 12.39
C LEU A 156 -21.13 15.47 11.47
N LEU A 157 -20.13 15.75 10.65
CA LEU A 157 -20.19 16.84 9.67
C LEU A 157 -21.25 16.58 8.58
N GLY A 158 -21.40 15.30 8.18
CA GLY A 158 -22.40 14.85 7.22
C GLY A 158 -23.84 14.96 7.71
N LEU A 159 -24.06 15.05 9.03
CA LEU A 159 -25.39 15.30 9.62
C LEU A 159 -25.85 16.75 9.47
N ILE A 160 -24.98 17.68 9.07
CA ILE A 160 -25.32 19.09 8.82
C ILE A 160 -25.90 19.22 7.40
N PRO A 161 -27.20 19.54 7.24
CA PRO A 161 -27.82 19.68 5.92
C PRO A 161 -27.15 20.81 5.11
N LEU A 162 -27.09 20.66 3.78
CA LEU A 162 -26.44 21.55 2.81
C LEU A 162 -24.90 21.66 2.92
N VAL A 163 -24.34 21.86 4.11
CA VAL A 163 -22.89 21.99 4.32
C VAL A 163 -22.19 20.64 4.20
N GLY A 164 -22.74 19.60 4.84
CA GLY A 164 -22.19 18.25 4.79
C GLY A 164 -22.24 17.64 3.39
N TRP A 165 -23.25 17.99 2.58
CA TRP A 165 -23.40 17.45 1.23
C TRP A 165 -22.40 18.05 0.21
N MET A 166 -22.05 19.33 0.38
CA MET A 166 -21.11 20.02 -0.52
C MET A 166 -19.64 19.86 -0.07
N ILE A 167 -19.39 20.02 1.23
CA ILE A 167 -18.02 20.00 1.79
C ILE A 167 -17.58 18.58 2.08
N GLY A 168 -18.50 17.69 2.48
CA GLY A 168 -18.21 16.32 2.88
C GLY A 168 -17.39 15.55 1.85
N PRO A 169 -17.81 15.45 0.57
CA PRO A 169 -17.06 14.72 -0.44
C PRO A 169 -15.66 15.27 -0.68
N VAL A 170 -15.50 16.59 -0.72
CA VAL A 170 -14.19 17.24 -0.93
C VAL A 170 -13.27 17.00 0.26
N LEU A 171 -13.79 17.18 1.48
CA LEU A 171 -13.03 16.98 2.70
C LEU A 171 -12.63 15.51 2.85
N THR A 172 -13.55 14.59 2.58
CA THR A 172 -13.27 13.14 2.58
C THR A 172 -12.23 12.77 1.53
N ALA A 173 -12.28 13.34 0.32
CA ALA A 173 -11.28 13.08 -0.70
C ALA A 173 -9.89 13.59 -0.30
N VAL A 174 -9.81 14.80 0.27
CA VAL A 174 -8.53 15.40 0.70
C VAL A 174 -7.98 14.65 1.92
N MET A 175 -8.80 14.40 2.94
CA MET A 175 -8.37 13.70 4.16
C MET A 175 -8.10 12.22 3.93
N GLY A 176 -8.99 11.54 3.21
CA GLY A 176 -8.84 10.14 2.82
C GLY A 176 -7.63 9.94 1.92
N GLY A 177 -7.46 10.82 0.92
CA GLY A 177 -6.25 10.85 0.09
C GLY A 177 -5.00 11.10 0.91
N TRP A 178 -4.99 12.07 1.83
CA TRP A 178 -3.83 12.33 2.69
C TRP A 178 -3.44 11.13 3.55
N LEU A 179 -4.42 10.49 4.21
CA LEU A 179 -4.20 9.30 5.03
C LEU A 179 -3.68 8.14 4.18
N LEU A 180 -4.29 7.91 3.02
CA LEU A 180 -3.82 6.92 2.06
C LEU A 180 -2.38 7.20 1.60
N GLY A 181 -2.02 8.46 1.38
CA GLY A 181 -0.64 8.85 1.08
C GLY A 181 0.34 8.50 2.20
N VAL A 182 -0.07 8.62 3.47
CA VAL A 182 0.76 8.22 4.63
C VAL A 182 1.00 6.71 4.59
N GLU A 183 -0.02 5.91 4.29
CA GLU A 183 0.10 4.45 4.19
C GLU A 183 0.98 4.02 3.01
N LEU A 184 0.73 4.56 1.81
CA LEU A 184 1.44 4.18 0.59
C LEU A 184 2.92 4.57 0.60
N THR A 185 3.29 5.59 1.37
CA THR A 185 4.70 6.02 1.52
C THR A 185 5.40 5.37 2.71
N ALA A 186 4.67 4.68 3.59
CA ALA A 186 5.19 4.17 4.86
C ALA A 186 6.38 3.24 4.67
N SER A 187 6.27 2.24 3.80
CA SER A 187 7.34 1.24 3.58
C SER A 187 8.65 1.87 3.09
N ALA A 188 8.56 2.91 2.25
CA ALA A 188 9.73 3.62 1.73
C ALA A 188 10.37 4.56 2.76
N PHE A 189 9.57 5.14 3.65
CA PHE A 189 10.06 5.89 4.81
C PHE A 189 10.68 4.95 5.86
N ASP A 190 10.08 3.79 6.09
CA ASP A 190 10.55 2.80 7.05
C ASP A 190 11.95 2.27 6.69
N ARG A 191 12.17 1.99 5.40
CA ARG A 191 13.50 1.63 4.88
C ARG A 191 14.57 2.69 5.10
N ARG A 192 14.18 3.93 5.39
CA ARG A 192 15.09 5.06 5.64
C ARG A 192 15.13 5.47 7.12
N GLY A 193 14.64 4.61 8.01
CA GLY A 193 14.65 4.85 9.45
C GLY A 193 13.65 5.90 9.92
N LEU A 194 12.71 6.33 9.07
CA LEU A 194 11.65 7.30 9.42
C LEU A 194 10.41 6.57 9.93
N LEU A 195 10.57 6.02 11.12
CA LEU A 195 9.66 5.06 11.75
C LEU A 195 8.51 5.75 12.48
N LEU A 196 8.61 7.06 12.73
CA LEU A 196 7.58 7.84 13.40
C LEU A 196 6.66 8.50 12.38
N VAL A 197 5.35 8.34 12.57
CA VAL A 197 4.31 8.98 11.75
C VAL A 197 4.46 10.52 11.71
N ARG A 198 4.94 11.13 12.79
CA ARG A 198 5.19 12.57 12.87
C ARG A 198 6.23 13.02 11.83
N ASP A 199 7.29 12.25 11.65
CA ASP A 199 8.38 12.59 10.75
C ASP A 199 7.93 12.45 9.29
N ARG A 200 7.18 11.37 8.99
CA ARG A 200 6.55 11.18 7.67
C ARG A 200 5.63 12.34 7.31
N ARG A 201 4.77 12.77 8.25
CA ARG A 201 3.88 13.93 8.07
C ARG A 201 4.65 15.24 7.88
N HIS A 202 5.80 15.40 8.54
CA HIS A 202 6.65 16.57 8.34
C HIS A 202 7.15 16.64 6.90
N PHE A 203 7.75 15.56 6.37
CA PHE A 203 8.24 15.53 4.98
C PHE A 203 7.12 15.67 3.97
N MET A 204 5.99 14.98 4.15
CA MET A 204 4.81 15.15 3.29
C MET A 204 4.27 16.59 3.32
N GLY A 205 4.34 17.26 4.48
CA GLY A 205 3.92 18.65 4.67
C GLY A 205 4.72 19.65 3.85
N THR A 206 6.01 19.38 3.60
CA THR A 206 6.88 20.28 2.81
C THR A 206 6.41 20.44 1.36
N ARG A 207 5.79 19.40 0.78
CA ARG A 207 5.24 19.40 -0.59
C ARG A 207 3.80 18.88 -0.63
N ARG A 208 2.95 19.45 0.22
CA ARG A 208 1.53 19.05 0.37
C ARG A 208 0.77 18.90 -0.96
N TRP A 209 0.99 19.81 -1.91
CA TRP A 209 0.29 19.79 -3.21
C TRP A 209 0.71 18.62 -4.09
N ARG A 210 1.97 18.18 -3.99
CA ARG A 210 2.47 17.00 -4.70
C ARG A 210 1.93 15.72 -4.10
N VAL A 211 1.88 15.65 -2.78
CA VAL A 211 1.26 14.53 -2.06
C VAL A 211 -0.22 14.41 -2.42
N LEU A 212 -0.98 15.51 -2.37
CA LEU A 212 -2.40 15.51 -2.72
C LEU A 212 -2.64 15.17 -4.19
N GLY A 213 -1.80 15.67 -5.10
CA GLY A 213 -1.87 15.34 -6.53
C GLY A 213 -1.64 13.86 -6.84
N PHE A 214 -0.88 13.16 -6.00
CA PHE A 214 -0.74 11.70 -6.06
C PHE A 214 -1.91 10.98 -5.37
N ALA A 215 -2.21 11.36 -4.13
CA ALA A 215 -3.01 10.54 -3.24
C ALA A 215 -4.52 10.72 -3.42
N VAL A 216 -5.00 11.90 -3.84
CA VAL A 216 -6.44 12.13 -4.09
C VAL A 216 -6.93 11.34 -5.31
N PRO A 217 -6.26 11.36 -6.48
CA PRO A 217 -6.65 10.50 -7.60
C PRO A 217 -6.56 9.02 -7.24
N THR A 218 -5.51 8.62 -6.51
CA THR A 218 -5.35 7.24 -6.04
C THR A 218 -6.50 6.81 -5.14
N TYR A 219 -6.93 7.67 -4.21
CA TYR A 219 -8.08 7.43 -3.34
C TYR A 219 -9.36 7.14 -4.13
N PHE A 220 -9.67 7.96 -5.14
CA PHE A 220 -10.84 7.72 -5.99
C PHE A 220 -10.72 6.46 -6.83
N LEU A 221 -9.54 6.18 -7.38
CA LEU A 221 -9.31 4.98 -8.18
C LEU A 221 -9.43 3.70 -7.35
N LEU A 222 -8.94 3.71 -6.10
CA LEU A 222 -9.10 2.59 -5.16
C LEU A 222 -10.53 2.44 -4.64
N ALA A 223 -11.34 3.51 -4.67
CA ALA A 223 -12.76 3.43 -4.32
C ALA A 223 -13.59 2.70 -5.38
N ILE A 224 -13.10 2.57 -6.62
CA ILE A 224 -13.77 1.82 -7.69
C ILE A 224 -13.42 0.33 -7.56
N PRO A 225 -14.40 -0.56 -7.28
CA PRO A 225 -14.16 -2.01 -7.24
C PRO A 225 -13.56 -2.51 -8.55
N PHE A 226 -12.72 -3.56 -8.49
CA PHE A 226 -11.91 -4.09 -9.61
C PHE A 226 -10.82 -3.16 -10.15
N VAL A 227 -11.05 -1.86 -10.29
CA VAL A 227 -10.00 -0.89 -10.62
C VAL A 227 -8.92 -0.89 -9.53
N ALA A 228 -9.34 -1.00 -8.27
CA ALA A 228 -8.45 -1.14 -7.12
C ALA A 228 -7.40 -2.26 -7.31
N VAL A 229 -7.78 -3.40 -7.92
CA VAL A 229 -6.90 -4.56 -8.14
C VAL A 229 -5.65 -4.18 -8.94
N ALA A 230 -5.82 -3.36 -9.98
CA ALA A 230 -4.72 -2.88 -10.82
C ALA A 230 -4.00 -1.66 -10.21
N VAL A 231 -4.75 -0.83 -9.49
CA VAL A 231 -4.25 0.44 -8.95
C VAL A 231 -3.39 0.23 -7.71
N PHE A 232 -3.66 -0.78 -6.87
CA PHE A 232 -2.84 -1.06 -5.69
C PHE A 232 -1.34 -1.24 -6.01
N PRO A 233 -0.94 -2.15 -6.94
CA PRO A 233 0.46 -2.29 -7.34
C PRO A 233 1.10 -0.98 -7.83
N ALA A 234 0.38 -0.23 -8.67
CA ALA A 234 0.83 1.04 -9.23
C ALA A 234 0.97 2.12 -8.15
N ALA A 235 0.03 2.18 -7.20
CA ALA A 235 0.01 3.10 -6.08
C ALA A 235 1.13 2.79 -5.09
N THR A 236 1.41 1.52 -4.80
CA THR A 236 2.56 1.12 -3.97
C THR A 236 3.87 1.58 -4.61
N ALA A 237 4.06 1.32 -5.90
CA ALA A 237 5.25 1.79 -6.63
C ALA A 237 5.35 3.33 -6.67
N GLY A 238 4.22 4.01 -6.91
CA GLY A 238 4.14 5.46 -6.90
C GLY A 238 4.42 6.06 -5.51
N GLY A 239 3.95 5.42 -4.43
CA GLY A 239 4.23 5.80 -3.06
C GLY A 239 5.71 5.73 -2.73
N THR A 240 6.40 4.68 -3.21
CA THR A 240 7.86 4.57 -3.10
C THR A 240 8.60 5.71 -3.82
N ILE A 241 8.20 6.02 -5.06
CA ILE A 241 8.77 7.15 -5.82
C ILE A 241 8.51 8.47 -5.09
N LEU A 242 7.28 8.70 -4.63
CA LEU A 242 6.89 9.93 -3.95
C LEU A 242 7.71 10.13 -2.68
N ALA A 243 7.85 9.09 -1.85
CA ALA A 243 8.62 9.15 -0.62
C ALA A 243 10.07 9.59 -0.87
N ARG A 244 10.70 9.09 -1.95
CA ARG A 244 12.05 9.52 -2.37
C ARG A 244 12.12 10.98 -2.79
N GLU A 245 11.12 11.46 -3.53
CA GLU A 245 11.06 12.85 -3.98
C GLU A 245 10.80 13.84 -2.83
N LEU A 246 10.20 13.38 -1.73
CA LEU A 246 9.93 14.17 -0.53
C LEU A 246 11.13 14.29 0.41
N LEU A 247 12.08 13.36 0.30
CA LEU A 247 13.28 13.39 1.11
C LEU A 247 14.32 14.33 0.49
N PRO A 248 15.13 15.01 1.31
CA PRO A 248 16.31 15.70 0.83
C PRO A 248 17.15 14.72 0.02
N ALA A 249 17.73 15.17 -1.09
CA ALA A 249 18.69 14.35 -1.83
C ALA A 249 19.79 13.94 -0.84
N THR A 250 19.86 12.64 -0.53
CA THR A 250 21.02 12.10 0.18
C THR A 250 22.23 12.47 -0.66
N PRO A 251 23.23 13.17 -0.11
CA PRO A 251 24.49 13.35 -0.82
C PRO A 251 24.95 11.96 -1.25
N GLN A 252 24.98 11.70 -2.56
CA GLN A 252 25.63 10.51 -3.09
C GLN A 252 27.03 10.51 -2.49
N GLY A 253 27.32 9.49 -1.69
CA GLY A 253 28.54 9.30 -0.91
C GLY A 253 29.42 10.54 -0.83
N SER A 254 29.37 11.25 0.29
CA SER A 254 30.59 11.92 0.75
C SER A 254 31.64 10.82 0.92
N GLN A 255 32.34 10.48 -0.19
CA GLN A 255 33.75 10.19 -0.10
C GLN A 255 34.29 11.29 0.81
N PRO A 256 34.86 10.94 1.98
CA PRO A 256 35.55 11.92 2.78
C PRO A 256 36.45 12.71 1.82
N PRO A 257 36.53 14.05 1.91
CA PRO A 257 37.45 14.80 1.07
C PRO A 257 38.77 14.05 1.08
N GLN A 258 39.21 13.54 -0.09
CA GLN A 258 40.52 12.93 -0.17
C GLN A 258 41.46 14.03 0.29
N ASP A 259 42.01 13.88 1.50
CA ASP A 259 42.95 14.85 2.04
C ASP A 259 44.07 14.93 1.00
N PRO A 260 44.34 16.09 0.40
CA PRO A 260 45.38 16.25 -0.62
C PRO A 260 46.77 15.81 -0.12
N ARG A 261 46.90 15.55 1.19
CA ARG A 261 48.11 15.04 1.85
C ARG A 261 48.16 13.52 2.01
N THR A 262 47.15 12.77 1.54
CA THR A 262 47.20 11.30 1.55
C THR A 262 47.85 10.82 0.24
N PRO A 263 49.01 10.14 0.29
CA PRO A 263 49.58 9.55 -0.92
C PRO A 263 48.60 8.50 -1.48
N PRO A 264 48.50 8.34 -2.82
CA PRO A 264 47.67 7.29 -3.40
C PRO A 264 48.10 5.94 -2.83
N HIS A 265 47.13 5.18 -2.31
CA HIS A 265 47.36 3.81 -1.88
C HIS A 265 47.95 3.01 -3.06
N PRO A 266 49.07 2.29 -2.87
CA PRO A 266 49.61 1.45 -3.92
C PRO A 266 48.59 0.37 -4.24
N HIS A 267 48.39 0.13 -5.54
CA HIS A 267 47.55 -0.93 -6.09
C HIS A 267 47.67 -2.21 -5.26
N SER A 268 46.54 -2.70 -4.75
CA SER A 268 46.45 -4.06 -4.23
C SER A 268 46.94 -5.02 -5.31
N PRO A 269 47.89 -5.93 -5.04
CA PRO A 269 48.30 -6.91 -6.03
C PRO A 269 47.10 -7.80 -6.39
N PRO A 270 47.02 -8.27 -7.65
CA PRO A 270 45.91 -9.08 -8.11
C PRO A 270 45.81 -10.39 -7.30
N PRO A 271 44.60 -10.96 -7.13
CA PRO A 271 44.41 -12.15 -6.32
C PRO A 271 45.24 -13.32 -6.88
N GLU A 272 46.09 -13.90 -6.02
CA GLU A 272 46.87 -15.11 -6.31
C GLU A 272 45.91 -16.24 -6.72
N GLN A 273 46.10 -16.77 -7.93
CA GLN A 273 45.47 -18.02 -8.35
C GLN A 273 46.06 -19.19 -7.54
N PRO A 274 45.26 -20.13 -7.01
CA PRO A 274 45.78 -21.28 -6.29
C PRO A 274 46.64 -22.14 -7.21
N GLN A 275 47.95 -22.17 -6.97
CA GLN A 275 48.87 -23.11 -7.61
C GLN A 275 48.56 -24.54 -7.15
N GLY A 276 48.30 -25.44 -8.10
CA GLY A 276 48.04 -26.85 -7.85
C GLY A 276 49.25 -27.60 -7.26
N PRO A 277 49.03 -28.78 -6.65
CA PRO A 277 50.06 -29.50 -5.90
C PRO A 277 51.20 -30.00 -6.81
N GLN A 278 52.43 -29.64 -6.44
CA GLN A 278 53.68 -30.05 -7.07
C GLN A 278 53.88 -31.57 -6.93
N GLY A 279 53.88 -32.27 -8.07
CA GLY A 279 54.17 -33.70 -8.17
C GLY A 279 55.60 -33.98 -8.64
N ALA A 280 56.32 -34.72 -7.78
CA ALA A 280 57.41 -35.69 -8.01
C ALA A 280 58.79 -35.24 -8.57
N PRO A 281 59.91 -35.68 -7.95
CA PRO A 281 61.28 -35.47 -8.41
C PRO A 281 61.70 -36.44 -9.54
N GLN A 282 62.43 -35.92 -10.53
CA GLN A 282 63.06 -36.69 -11.62
C GLN A 282 64.34 -37.40 -11.14
N PRO A 283 64.65 -38.62 -11.63
CA PRO A 283 65.86 -39.34 -11.27
C PRO A 283 67.07 -38.92 -12.15
N PRO A 284 68.32 -39.13 -11.67
CA PRO A 284 69.53 -38.70 -12.37
C PRO A 284 70.00 -39.75 -13.38
N GLY A 285 70.43 -39.28 -14.55
CA GLY A 285 71.18 -40.06 -15.53
C GLY A 285 72.35 -39.25 -16.09
N HIS A 286 73.56 -39.75 -15.86
CA HIS A 286 74.81 -39.45 -16.58
C HIS A 286 75.34 -40.78 -17.14
N PRO A 287 76.32 -40.79 -18.05
CA PRO A 287 76.54 -40.01 -19.27
C PRO A 287 76.13 -40.76 -20.55
#